data_AF-A0A821FGP8-F1
#
_entry.id   AF-A0A821FGP8-F1
#
_cell.length_a   1.000
_cell.length_b   1.000
_cell.length_c   1.000
_cell.angle_alpha   90.00
_cell.angle_beta   90.00
_cell.angle_gamma   90.00
#
_symmetry.space_group_name_H-M   'P 1'
#
loop_
_entity.id
_entity.type
_entity.pdbx_description
1 polymer ?
#
loop_
_entity_poly.entity_id
_entity_poly.type
_entity_poly.pdbx_seq_one_letter_code
_entity_poly.pdbx_strand_id
1 'polypeptide(L)'
;MNESILNHLFLPHYLPSSVDDDYFLQNNHQYEHMILEYMKEYFNQLESTKETSELPIFSALINCVKHWSILQNRQTCTEANLQSTITKLTPGSFLPLYFDAQNAAILIEIEKNNVHRPLVSSWQVLLPTQEITSSLVPHFSCFPVTPYRLYDRSQLSSLAHCELLVDFMKNTIEYSKSYKASRQVNEIRNVPGSHYVCQWWIQQFEGIQIESNSNPSIQFKKKHHDQIRWSDALLPFRRSGLWMTIKVVFRIILTKRLERIGTIIYKLLITHFLTYCLSKTCSKISTDVLVHCIRKIVRRLNKIETLLSSIDANDSNQWVQLTKQQIQMKINKILPKPDWQNSIKINKEKNNKLLINNLKFNGFEIYKHSCHTLNAYLKNQNLSQTFDFFSGSQNYDKFSYVNQDDYIPSMKEFTGKFNYTIEIALTRVEIWVELYLNQWINRPTMSHS
;
A
#
# COMPACT_ATOMS: atom_id res chain seq x y z
N MET A 1 -5.23 10.95 -14.95
CA MET A 1 -4.93 9.90 -13.96
C MET A 1 -6.24 9.49 -13.29
N ASN A 2 -6.52 8.19 -13.32
CA ASN A 2 -7.75 7.53 -12.82
C ASN A 2 -7.62 7.27 -11.30
N GLU A 3 -8.74 7.12 -10.58
CA GLU A 3 -8.79 6.77 -9.16
C GLU A 3 -8.08 5.44 -8.86
N SER A 4 -8.14 4.46 -9.77
CA SER A 4 -7.38 3.19 -9.71
C SER A 4 -5.88 3.42 -9.47
N ILE A 5 -5.27 4.38 -10.16
CA ILE A 5 -3.84 4.69 -9.99
C ILE A 5 -3.56 5.22 -8.58
N LEU A 6 -4.47 6.04 -8.03
CA LEU A 6 -4.34 6.52 -6.66
C LEU A 6 -4.49 5.37 -5.65
N ASN A 7 -5.33 4.37 -5.91
CA ASN A 7 -5.43 3.18 -5.07
C ASN A 7 -4.10 2.44 -4.98
N HIS A 8 -3.38 2.28 -6.09
CA HIS A 8 -2.04 1.69 -6.08
C HIS A 8 -0.99 2.56 -5.38
N LEU A 9 -1.01 3.87 -5.63
CA LEU A 9 -0.03 4.83 -5.08
C LEU A 9 -0.20 5.05 -3.57
N PHE A 10 -1.42 5.34 -3.13
CA PHE A 10 -1.74 5.72 -1.76
C PHE A 10 -2.20 4.56 -0.90
N LEU A 11 -2.76 3.49 -1.47
CA LEU A 11 -3.54 2.46 -0.79
C LEU A 11 -4.82 3.07 -0.18
N PRO A 12 -6.02 2.66 -0.58
CA PRO A 12 -7.26 3.26 -0.04
C PRO A 12 -7.49 2.87 1.42
N HIS A 13 -8.45 3.53 2.08
CA HIS A 13 -8.85 3.16 3.44
C HIS A 13 -9.66 1.86 3.43
N TYR A 14 -10.59 1.75 2.48
CA TYR A 14 -11.30 0.53 2.13
C TYR A 14 -10.71 -0.03 0.86
N LEU A 15 -10.20 -1.25 0.92
CA LEU A 15 -9.68 -1.92 -0.27
C LEU A 15 -10.82 -2.21 -1.24
N PRO A 16 -10.59 -2.02 -2.55
CA PRO A 16 -11.50 -2.50 -3.58
C PRO A 16 -11.75 -4.00 -3.39
N SER A 17 -12.98 -4.42 -3.64
CA SER A 17 -13.43 -5.82 -3.55
C SER A 17 -12.94 -6.68 -4.71
N SER A 18 -12.71 -6.05 -5.85
CA SER A 18 -12.20 -6.66 -7.07
C SER A 18 -10.96 -5.91 -7.54
N VAL A 19 -10.21 -6.57 -8.42
CA VAL A 19 -9.17 -5.91 -9.17
C VAL A 19 -9.74 -4.74 -9.99
N ASP A 20 -8.92 -3.71 -10.24
CA ASP A 20 -9.30 -2.62 -11.15
C ASP A 20 -9.54 -3.20 -12.55
N ASP A 21 -10.44 -2.59 -13.34
CA ASP A 21 -10.90 -3.10 -14.65
C ASP A 21 -9.75 -3.47 -15.62
N ASP A 22 -8.56 -2.90 -15.42
CA ASP A 22 -7.37 -3.14 -16.24
C ASP A 22 -6.66 -4.48 -16.06
N TYR A 23 -6.97 -5.21 -15.00
CA TYR A 23 -6.43 -6.55 -14.78
C TYR A 23 -7.27 -7.65 -15.44
N PHE A 24 -8.45 -7.31 -15.98
CA PHE A 24 -9.14 -8.23 -16.87
C PHE A 24 -8.36 -8.35 -18.19
N LEU A 25 -8.26 -9.58 -18.71
CA LEU A 25 -7.41 -10.05 -19.82
C LEU A 25 -7.45 -9.21 -21.12
N GLN A 26 -8.34 -8.22 -21.23
CA GLN A 26 -8.48 -7.35 -22.38
C GLN A 26 -7.65 -6.05 -22.28
N ASN A 27 -7.28 -5.60 -21.07
CA ASN A 27 -6.64 -4.29 -20.84
C ASN A 27 -5.14 -4.35 -20.48
N ASN A 28 -4.51 -5.53 -20.48
CA ASN A 28 -3.04 -5.70 -20.50
C ASN A 28 -2.22 -4.85 -19.49
N HIS A 29 -2.66 -4.70 -18.23
CA HIS A 29 -1.92 -3.95 -17.20
C HIS A 29 -1.65 -2.45 -17.55
N GLN A 30 -2.49 -1.82 -18.37
CA GLN A 30 -2.28 -0.45 -18.84
C GLN A 30 -2.12 0.59 -17.70
N TYR A 31 -2.96 0.56 -16.65
CA TYR A 31 -2.84 1.47 -15.50
C TYR A 31 -1.54 1.30 -14.72
N GLU A 32 -0.97 0.09 -14.70
CA GLU A 32 0.31 -0.13 -14.05
C GLU A 32 1.44 0.55 -14.83
N HIS A 33 1.47 0.38 -16.16
CA HIS A 33 2.42 1.09 -17.02
C HIS A 33 2.27 2.62 -16.93
N MET A 34 1.05 3.14 -16.79
CA MET A 34 0.81 4.57 -16.59
C MET A 34 1.54 5.14 -15.35
N ILE A 35 1.78 4.36 -14.30
CA ILE A 35 2.55 4.82 -13.14
C ILE A 35 3.97 5.21 -13.58
N LEU A 36 4.59 4.42 -14.44
CA LEU A 36 5.95 4.67 -14.92
C LEU A 36 5.99 5.86 -15.89
N GLU A 37 4.98 6.02 -16.76
CA GLU A 37 4.85 7.21 -17.60
C GLU A 37 4.62 8.48 -16.77
N TYR A 38 3.85 8.42 -15.68
CA TYR A 38 3.73 9.55 -14.75
C TYR A 38 5.03 9.86 -14.01
N MET A 39 5.80 8.83 -13.64
CA MET A 39 7.14 9.02 -13.08
C MET A 39 8.06 9.71 -14.10
N LYS A 40 8.03 9.29 -15.36
CA LYS A 40 8.80 9.91 -16.46
C LYS A 40 8.38 11.36 -16.68
N GLU A 41 7.09 11.65 -16.74
CA GLU A 41 6.58 13.02 -16.86
C GLU A 41 7.05 13.89 -15.67
N TYR A 42 6.95 13.37 -14.45
CA TYR A 42 7.43 14.03 -13.24
C TYR A 42 8.94 14.35 -13.33
N PHE A 43 9.76 13.41 -13.78
CA PHE A 43 11.19 13.64 -13.95
C PHE A 43 11.52 14.64 -15.07
N ASN A 44 10.77 14.64 -16.17
CA ASN A 44 10.94 15.64 -17.23
C ASN A 44 10.60 17.06 -16.71
N GLN A 45 9.57 17.19 -15.87
CA GLN A 45 9.25 18.46 -15.23
C GLN A 45 10.36 18.91 -14.27
N LEU A 46 10.86 17.99 -13.45
CA LEU A 46 12.00 18.27 -12.57
C LEU A 46 13.25 18.69 -13.36
N GLU A 47 13.54 18.05 -14.50
CA GLU A 47 14.66 18.39 -15.37
C GLU A 47 14.53 19.79 -15.99
N SER A 48 13.30 20.21 -16.31
CA SER A 48 13.01 21.55 -16.86
C SER A 48 13.15 22.67 -15.83
N THR A 49 12.93 22.37 -14.55
CA THR A 49 13.23 23.29 -13.45
C THR A 49 14.73 23.20 -13.17
N LYS A 50 15.48 24.32 -13.14
CA LYS A 50 16.92 24.37 -12.81
C LYS A 50 17.29 23.83 -11.40
N GLU A 51 16.36 23.17 -10.74
CA GLU A 51 16.44 22.59 -9.40
C GLU A 51 17.16 21.23 -9.40
N THR A 52 17.22 20.52 -10.54
CA THR A 52 17.92 19.22 -10.66
C THR A 52 19.40 19.34 -11.06
N SER A 53 19.85 20.50 -11.54
CA SER A 53 21.26 20.69 -11.93
C SER A 53 22.23 20.59 -10.75
N GLU A 54 21.73 20.63 -9.51
CA GLU A 54 22.55 20.62 -8.29
C GLU A 54 22.92 19.21 -7.81
N LEU A 55 22.20 18.15 -8.24
CA LEU A 55 22.45 16.78 -7.75
C LEU A 55 22.65 15.79 -8.91
N PRO A 56 23.91 15.41 -9.23
CA PRO A 56 24.24 14.46 -10.29
C PRO A 56 23.48 13.12 -10.21
N ILE A 57 23.03 12.74 -9.02
CA ILE A 57 22.23 11.52 -8.79
C ILE A 57 20.89 11.50 -9.54
N PHE A 58 20.28 12.65 -9.81
CA PHE A 58 19.02 12.69 -10.55
C PHE A 58 19.19 12.33 -12.01
N SER A 59 20.34 12.63 -12.63
CA SER A 59 20.61 12.20 -14.01
C SER A 59 20.54 10.67 -14.15
N ALA A 60 21.05 9.93 -13.17
CA ALA A 60 20.97 8.47 -13.15
C ALA A 60 19.53 7.96 -13.01
N LEU A 61 18.71 8.60 -12.17
CA LEU A 61 17.29 8.26 -12.01
C LEU A 61 16.48 8.61 -13.25
N ILE A 62 16.72 9.78 -13.86
CA ILE A 62 16.05 10.23 -15.09
C ILE A 62 16.34 9.24 -16.23
N ASN A 63 17.60 8.89 -16.46
CA ASN A 63 17.99 7.91 -17.49
C ASN A 63 17.42 6.52 -17.20
N CYS A 64 17.47 6.08 -15.94
CA CYS A 64 16.86 4.82 -15.49
C CYS A 64 15.37 4.77 -15.84
N VAL A 65 14.60 5.80 -15.48
CA VAL A 65 13.16 5.86 -15.79
C VAL A 65 12.91 5.97 -17.29
N LYS A 66 13.69 6.77 -18.03
CA LYS A 66 13.53 6.91 -19.49
C LYS A 66 13.68 5.56 -20.19
N HIS A 67 14.73 4.80 -19.89
CA HIS A 67 14.92 3.46 -20.47
C HIS A 67 13.88 2.46 -19.98
N TRP A 68 13.56 2.46 -18.68
CA TRP A 68 12.58 1.55 -18.12
C TRP A 68 11.19 1.75 -18.74
N SER A 69 10.74 2.99 -18.92
CA SER A 69 9.46 3.31 -19.56
C SER A 69 9.35 2.71 -20.96
N ILE A 70 10.41 2.85 -21.76
CA ILE A 70 10.45 2.33 -23.13
C ILE A 70 10.33 0.80 -23.14
N LEU A 71 11.05 0.11 -22.25
CA LEU A 71 11.07 -1.35 -22.25
C LEU A 71 9.83 -1.97 -21.59
N GLN A 72 9.23 -1.29 -20.62
CA GLN A 72 8.02 -1.76 -19.95
C GLN A 72 6.74 -1.54 -20.80
N ASN A 73 6.82 -0.71 -21.85
CA ASN A 73 5.72 -0.55 -22.79
C ASN A 73 5.70 -1.73 -23.77
N ARG A 74 4.61 -2.52 -23.76
CA ARG A 74 4.47 -3.72 -24.61
C ARG A 74 4.62 -3.46 -26.11
N GLN A 75 4.26 -2.27 -26.60
CA GLN A 75 4.37 -1.92 -28.02
C GLN A 75 5.82 -1.72 -28.45
N THR A 76 6.68 -1.27 -27.53
CA THR A 76 8.10 -1.01 -27.78
C THR A 76 9.01 -2.07 -27.15
N CYS A 77 8.46 -3.02 -26.40
CA CYS A 77 9.16 -4.17 -25.83
C CYS A 77 9.50 -5.19 -26.93
N THR A 78 10.62 -4.96 -27.61
CA THR A 78 11.21 -5.83 -28.63
C THR A 78 12.63 -6.23 -28.22
N GLU A 79 13.10 -7.35 -28.76
CA GLU A 79 14.44 -7.89 -28.53
C GLU A 79 15.49 -6.87 -28.96
N ALA A 80 15.30 -6.25 -30.12
CA ALA A 80 16.18 -5.21 -30.66
C ALA A 80 16.26 -3.98 -29.74
N ASN A 81 15.13 -3.52 -29.18
CA ASN A 81 15.11 -2.39 -28.27
C ASN A 81 15.77 -2.71 -26.93
N LEU A 82 15.52 -3.92 -26.39
CA LEU A 82 16.17 -4.40 -25.17
C LEU A 82 17.69 -4.51 -25.37
N GLN A 83 18.12 -5.16 -26.44
CA GLN A 83 19.53 -5.32 -26.80
C GLN A 83 20.21 -3.96 -27.00
N SER A 84 19.59 -3.05 -27.74
CA SER A 84 20.11 -1.69 -27.96
C SER A 84 20.20 -0.90 -26.65
N THR A 85 19.21 -1.04 -25.77
CA THR A 85 19.23 -0.36 -24.47
C THR A 85 20.35 -0.90 -23.58
N ILE A 86 20.49 -2.24 -23.47
CA ILE A 86 21.54 -2.89 -22.67
C ILE A 86 22.93 -2.50 -23.16
N THR A 87 23.16 -2.47 -24.47
CA THR A 87 24.45 -2.10 -25.07
C THR A 87 24.80 -0.63 -24.89
N LYS A 88 23.80 0.27 -24.85
CA LYS A 88 23.98 1.71 -24.64
C LYS A 88 24.11 2.14 -23.18
N LEU A 89 23.91 1.24 -22.20
CA LEU A 89 24.06 1.60 -20.78
C LEU A 89 25.48 2.11 -20.50
N THR A 90 25.57 3.29 -19.89
CA THR A 90 26.85 3.93 -19.55
C THR A 90 27.32 3.54 -18.14
N PRO A 91 28.61 3.70 -17.81
CA PRO A 91 29.11 3.46 -16.46
C PRO A 91 28.33 4.24 -15.41
N GLY A 92 27.80 3.53 -14.42
CA GLY A 92 26.94 4.06 -13.36
C GLY A 92 25.44 4.05 -13.67
N SER A 93 25.03 3.47 -14.80
CA SER A 93 23.62 3.30 -15.17
C SER A 93 22.95 2.15 -14.40
N PHE A 94 21.63 2.27 -14.28
CA PHE A 94 20.75 1.27 -13.71
C PHE A 94 19.63 0.98 -14.71
N LEU A 95 19.34 -0.30 -14.94
CA LEU A 95 18.25 -0.74 -15.81
C LEU A 95 17.37 -1.74 -15.06
N PRO A 96 16.25 -1.28 -14.48
CA PRO A 96 15.24 -2.16 -13.92
C PRO A 96 14.35 -2.73 -15.04
N LEU A 97 13.89 -3.98 -14.86
CA LEU A 97 12.82 -4.58 -15.66
C LEU A 97 11.83 -5.25 -14.71
N TYR A 98 10.54 -5.11 -14.99
CA TYR A 98 9.47 -5.74 -14.23
C TYR A 98 8.71 -6.73 -15.11
N PHE A 99 8.54 -7.95 -14.61
CA PHE A 99 7.86 -9.06 -15.27
C PHE A 99 6.58 -9.35 -14.49
N ASP A 100 5.49 -8.70 -14.86
CA ASP A 100 4.15 -8.94 -14.30
C ASP A 100 3.75 -10.40 -14.49
N ALA A 101 3.96 -10.93 -15.70
CA ALA A 101 3.63 -12.29 -16.08
C ALA A 101 4.43 -13.38 -15.32
N GLN A 102 5.54 -12.99 -14.68
CA GLN A 102 6.41 -13.87 -13.89
C GLN A 102 6.53 -13.42 -12.42
N ASN A 103 5.74 -12.43 -11.98
CA ASN A 103 5.81 -11.88 -10.62
C ASN A 103 7.26 -11.55 -10.15
N ALA A 104 8.09 -11.07 -11.05
CA ALA A 104 9.51 -10.90 -10.81
C ALA A 104 9.98 -9.51 -11.24
N ALA A 105 11.10 -9.08 -10.69
CA ALA A 105 11.82 -7.92 -11.17
C ALA A 105 13.31 -8.21 -11.18
N ILE A 106 14.01 -7.57 -12.11
CA ILE A 106 15.46 -7.54 -12.13
C ILE A 106 15.96 -6.09 -12.10
N LEU A 107 17.16 -5.91 -11.57
CA LEU A 107 17.92 -4.67 -11.65
C LEU A 107 19.31 -5.00 -12.20
N ILE A 108 19.59 -4.48 -13.38
CA ILE A 108 20.92 -4.51 -14.00
C ILE A 108 21.65 -3.24 -13.61
N GLU A 109 22.87 -3.37 -13.09
CA GLU A 109 23.71 -2.25 -12.70
C GLU A 109 25.05 -2.30 -13.44
N ILE A 110 25.40 -1.20 -14.10
CA ILE A 110 26.73 -1.01 -14.69
C ILE A 110 27.55 -0.20 -13.69
N GLU A 111 28.49 -0.82 -12.98
CA GLU A 111 29.31 -0.10 -12.01
C GLU A 111 30.38 0.75 -12.70
N LYS A 112 30.70 1.91 -12.11
CA LYS A 112 31.69 2.83 -12.70
C LYS A 112 33.07 2.19 -12.88
N ASN A 113 33.44 1.33 -11.93
CA ASN A 113 34.75 0.69 -11.87
C ASN A 113 34.76 -0.71 -12.53
N ASN A 114 33.60 -1.21 -12.98
CA ASN A 114 33.49 -2.56 -13.52
C ASN A 114 32.44 -2.63 -14.65
N VAL A 115 32.74 -1.93 -15.74
CA VAL A 115 31.80 -1.71 -16.86
C VAL A 115 31.51 -3.00 -17.63
N HIS A 116 32.47 -3.93 -17.67
CA HIS A 116 32.37 -5.19 -18.41
C HIS A 116 31.70 -6.30 -17.60
N ARG A 117 31.60 -6.19 -16.27
CA ARG A 117 31.02 -7.22 -15.39
C ARG A 117 29.83 -6.66 -14.62
N PRO A 118 28.65 -6.57 -15.26
CA PRO A 118 27.48 -5.98 -14.65
C PRO A 118 26.98 -6.79 -13.46
N LEU A 119 26.32 -6.10 -12.53
CA LEU A 119 25.56 -6.73 -11.46
C LEU A 119 24.11 -6.94 -11.89
N VAL A 120 23.56 -8.08 -11.54
CA VAL A 120 22.16 -8.44 -11.78
C VAL A 120 21.55 -8.86 -10.45
N SER A 121 20.60 -8.09 -9.95
CA SER A 121 19.76 -8.49 -8.82
C SER A 121 18.40 -8.94 -9.35
N SER A 122 17.83 -10.00 -8.77
CA SER A 122 16.45 -10.41 -9.06
C SER A 122 15.66 -10.63 -7.78
N TRP A 123 14.35 -10.42 -7.82
CA TRP A 123 13.48 -10.68 -6.68
C TRP A 123 12.03 -10.92 -7.09
N GLN A 124 11.33 -11.67 -6.24
CA GLN A 124 9.88 -11.82 -6.31
C GLN A 124 9.19 -10.53 -5.82
N VAL A 125 8.18 -10.07 -6.55
CA VAL A 125 7.57 -8.76 -6.32
C VAL A 125 6.38 -8.83 -5.38
N LEU A 126 5.42 -9.73 -5.66
CA LEU A 126 4.22 -9.97 -4.86
C LEU A 126 4.29 -11.34 -4.19
N LEU A 127 3.67 -11.47 -3.03
CA LEU A 127 3.64 -12.74 -2.31
C LEU A 127 2.46 -13.61 -2.78
N PRO A 128 2.59 -14.95 -2.74
CA PRO A 128 1.49 -15.87 -2.95
C PRO A 128 0.32 -15.56 -2.03
N THR A 129 -0.91 -15.81 -2.50
CA THR A 129 -2.14 -15.59 -1.72
C THR A 129 -2.06 -16.27 -0.37
N GLN A 130 -1.61 -17.53 -0.34
CA GLN A 130 -1.49 -18.30 0.89
C GLN A 130 -0.57 -17.62 1.91
N GLU A 131 0.57 -17.07 1.49
CA GLU A 131 1.48 -16.37 2.40
C GLU A 131 0.79 -15.14 2.99
N ILE A 132 0.12 -14.34 2.16
CA ILE A 132 -0.57 -13.12 2.61
C ILE A 132 -1.73 -13.43 3.56
N THR A 133 -2.50 -14.49 3.30
CA THR A 133 -3.71 -14.82 4.07
C THR A 133 -3.43 -15.65 5.33
N SER A 134 -2.32 -16.39 5.38
CA SER A 134 -2.01 -17.30 6.50
C SER A 134 -1.42 -16.60 7.72
N SER A 135 -0.92 -15.36 7.58
CA SER A 135 -0.26 -14.64 8.68
C SER A 135 -1.04 -13.40 9.09
N LEU A 136 -1.21 -13.24 10.41
CA LEU A 136 -1.67 -11.98 11.02
C LEU A 136 -0.55 -10.93 11.05
N VAL A 137 0.71 -11.35 10.89
CA VAL A 137 1.88 -10.46 10.96
C VAL A 137 2.22 -9.93 9.55
N PRO A 138 2.57 -8.65 9.43
CA PRO A 138 3.03 -8.10 8.15
C PRO A 138 4.29 -8.80 7.62
N HIS A 139 4.27 -9.16 6.33
CA HIS A 139 5.44 -9.69 5.65
C HIS A 139 6.42 -8.58 5.25
N PHE A 140 7.72 -8.87 5.38
CA PHE A 140 8.80 -7.99 5.00
C PHE A 140 9.82 -8.73 4.13
N SER A 141 10.27 -8.11 3.06
CA SER A 141 11.45 -8.55 2.30
C SER A 141 12.63 -7.62 2.55
N CYS A 142 13.83 -8.19 2.57
CA CYS A 142 15.09 -7.47 2.68
C CYS A 142 15.63 -7.15 1.29
N PHE A 143 16.15 -5.93 1.12
CA PHE A 143 16.74 -5.42 -0.11
C PHE A 143 18.03 -4.66 0.19
N PRO A 144 18.97 -4.51 -0.76
CA PRO A 144 19.02 -5.25 -2.02
C PRO A 144 19.09 -6.76 -1.75
N VAL A 145 18.54 -7.55 -2.68
CA VAL A 145 18.76 -9.00 -2.69
C VAL A 145 20.20 -9.25 -3.15
N THR A 146 20.79 -10.36 -2.74
CA THR A 146 22.16 -10.71 -3.14
C THR A 146 22.32 -10.61 -4.66
N PRO A 147 23.17 -9.70 -5.17
CA PRO A 147 23.33 -9.55 -6.60
C PRO A 147 24.29 -10.61 -7.14
N TYR A 148 24.13 -10.92 -8.42
CA TYR A 148 25.05 -11.77 -9.16
C TYR A 148 25.91 -10.91 -10.07
N ARG A 149 27.20 -11.18 -10.11
CA ARG A 149 28.11 -10.57 -11.07
C ARG A 149 28.29 -11.46 -12.28
N LEU A 150 28.01 -10.90 -13.45
CA LEU A 150 28.27 -11.60 -14.71
C LEU A 150 29.75 -11.58 -15.07
N TYR A 151 30.17 -12.57 -15.84
CA TYR A 151 31.53 -12.63 -16.37
C TYR A 151 31.75 -11.60 -17.49
N ASP A 152 30.77 -11.46 -18.39
CA ASP A 152 30.80 -10.49 -19.48
C ASP A 152 29.42 -9.88 -19.72
N ARG A 153 29.40 -8.56 -19.89
CA ARG A 153 28.24 -7.76 -20.28
C ARG A 153 27.64 -8.22 -21.61
N SER A 154 28.45 -8.72 -22.54
CA SER A 154 27.97 -9.16 -23.86
C SER A 154 26.89 -10.25 -23.75
N GLN A 155 26.93 -11.07 -22.70
CA GLN A 155 25.95 -12.13 -22.43
C GLN A 155 24.52 -11.56 -22.27
N LEU A 156 24.36 -10.44 -21.56
CA LEU A 156 23.06 -9.77 -21.39
C LEU A 156 22.46 -9.28 -22.71
N SER A 157 23.32 -8.87 -23.64
CA SER A 157 22.93 -8.38 -24.96
C SER A 157 22.92 -9.47 -26.03
N SER A 158 23.04 -10.75 -25.66
CA SER A 158 22.86 -11.84 -26.62
C SER A 158 21.39 -11.93 -27.04
N LEU A 159 21.15 -12.38 -28.28
CA LEU A 159 19.80 -12.52 -28.82
C LEU A 159 18.95 -13.47 -27.95
N ALA A 160 19.50 -14.63 -27.58
CA ALA A 160 18.79 -15.63 -26.78
C ALA A 160 18.33 -15.09 -25.41
N HIS A 161 19.19 -14.35 -24.68
CA HIS A 161 18.77 -13.74 -23.42
C HIS A 161 17.74 -12.62 -23.62
N CYS A 162 17.84 -11.83 -24.69
CA CYS A 162 16.87 -10.79 -25.00
C CYS A 162 15.49 -11.39 -25.38
N GLU A 163 15.46 -12.44 -26.19
CA GLU A 163 14.25 -13.19 -26.55
C GLU A 163 13.55 -13.73 -25.29
N LEU A 164 14.30 -14.41 -24.41
CA LEU A 164 13.75 -14.92 -23.15
C LEU A 164 13.18 -13.82 -22.26
N LEU A 165 13.89 -12.69 -22.11
CA LEU A 165 13.41 -11.59 -21.27
C LEU A 165 12.15 -10.93 -21.86
N VAL A 166 12.08 -10.77 -23.18
CA VAL A 166 10.88 -10.23 -23.84
C VAL A 166 9.70 -11.20 -23.71
N ASP A 167 9.95 -12.50 -23.85
CA ASP A 167 8.94 -13.54 -23.65
C ASP A 167 8.41 -13.53 -22.20
N PHE A 168 9.30 -13.46 -21.21
CA PHE A 168 8.94 -13.34 -19.80
C PHE A 168 8.12 -12.08 -19.47
N MET A 169 8.29 -10.98 -20.21
CA MET A 169 7.47 -9.78 -20.02
C MET A 169 6.07 -9.91 -20.63
N LYS A 170 5.88 -10.83 -21.57
CA LYS A 170 4.63 -10.97 -22.34
C LYS A 170 3.78 -12.14 -21.88
N ASN A 171 4.42 -13.25 -21.53
CA ASN A 171 3.78 -14.54 -21.36
C ASN A 171 4.01 -15.08 -19.94
N THR A 172 2.97 -15.66 -19.33
CA THR A 172 3.09 -16.40 -18.07
C THR A 172 3.43 -17.86 -18.39
N ILE A 173 4.50 -18.37 -17.76
CA ILE A 173 4.95 -19.75 -17.98
C ILE A 173 4.15 -20.69 -17.09
N GLU A 174 4.04 -20.36 -15.81
CA GLU A 174 3.37 -21.22 -14.83
C GLU A 174 2.46 -20.45 -13.89
N TYR A 175 1.23 -20.94 -13.76
CA TYR A 175 0.31 -20.59 -12.68
C TYR A 175 0.27 -21.70 -11.65
N SER A 176 0.06 -21.32 -10.38
CA SER A 176 -0.33 -22.30 -9.36
C SER A 176 -1.55 -23.08 -9.80
N LYS A 177 -1.60 -24.37 -9.48
CA LYS A 177 -2.70 -25.26 -9.85
C LYS A 177 -3.63 -25.48 -8.66
N SER A 178 -4.94 -25.48 -8.89
CA SER A 178 -5.95 -25.85 -7.90
C SER A 178 -6.86 -26.95 -8.44
N TYR A 179 -7.46 -27.74 -7.55
CA TYR A 179 -8.44 -28.75 -7.92
C TYR A 179 -9.85 -28.20 -7.78
N LYS A 180 -10.62 -28.23 -8.88
CA LYS A 180 -12.04 -27.85 -8.92
C LYS A 180 -12.83 -28.98 -9.56
N ALA A 181 -13.79 -29.55 -8.83
CA ALA A 181 -14.57 -30.71 -9.26
C ALA A 181 -13.68 -31.85 -9.81
N SER A 182 -12.63 -32.20 -9.06
CA SER A 182 -11.63 -33.24 -9.43
C SER A 182 -10.82 -32.97 -10.70
N ARG A 183 -10.89 -31.76 -11.27
CA ARG A 183 -10.03 -31.32 -12.38
C ARG A 183 -9.01 -30.31 -11.89
N GLN A 184 -7.79 -30.44 -12.38
CA GLN A 184 -6.72 -29.49 -12.12
C GLN A 184 -6.89 -28.28 -13.04
N VAL A 185 -6.99 -27.08 -12.47
CA VAL A 185 -7.22 -25.82 -13.19
C VAL A 185 -6.15 -24.82 -12.76
N ASN A 186 -5.77 -23.90 -13.65
CA ASN A 186 -4.92 -22.77 -13.30
C ASN A 186 -5.63 -21.88 -12.26
N GLU A 187 -5.00 -21.68 -11.11
CA GLU A 187 -5.45 -20.73 -10.10
C GLU A 187 -4.93 -19.34 -10.44
N ILE A 188 -5.57 -18.71 -11.42
CA ILE A 188 -5.25 -17.37 -11.92
C ILE A 188 -5.38 -16.26 -10.85
N ARG A 189 -6.00 -16.56 -9.70
CA ARG A 189 -6.11 -15.63 -8.57
C ARG A 189 -4.82 -15.54 -7.76
N ASN A 190 -3.95 -16.52 -7.90
CA ASN A 190 -2.63 -16.48 -7.29
C ASN A 190 -1.64 -15.79 -8.23
N VAL A 191 -0.56 -15.27 -7.66
CA VAL A 191 0.53 -14.69 -8.45
C VAL A 191 1.28 -15.78 -9.21
N PRO A 192 1.79 -15.49 -10.42
CA PRO A 192 2.69 -16.39 -11.13
C PRO A 192 3.95 -16.74 -10.32
N GLY A 193 4.57 -17.87 -10.66
CA GLY A 193 5.85 -18.28 -10.09
C GLY A 193 7.00 -17.41 -10.60
N SER A 194 7.87 -16.93 -9.69
CA SER A 194 9.00 -16.08 -10.05
C SER A 194 10.31 -16.81 -10.33
N HIS A 195 10.35 -18.12 -10.13
CA HIS A 195 11.59 -18.91 -10.18
C HIS A 195 12.23 -18.94 -11.59
N TYR A 196 11.44 -18.80 -12.67
CA TYR A 196 12.00 -18.72 -14.03
C TYR A 196 12.92 -17.51 -14.22
N VAL A 197 12.53 -16.35 -13.70
CA VAL A 197 13.34 -15.12 -13.77
C VAL A 197 14.38 -15.10 -12.65
N CYS A 198 13.96 -15.40 -11.41
CA CYS A 198 14.80 -15.20 -10.23
C CYS A 198 15.85 -16.29 -10.03
N GLN A 199 15.69 -17.48 -10.63
CA GLN A 199 16.57 -18.62 -10.43
C GLN A 199 17.06 -19.16 -11.77
N TRP A 200 16.15 -19.66 -12.62
CA TRP A 200 16.51 -20.39 -13.84
C TRP A 200 17.28 -19.53 -14.85
N TRP A 201 16.78 -18.33 -15.17
CA TRP A 201 17.43 -17.42 -16.12
C TRP A 201 18.80 -16.95 -15.66
N ILE A 202 18.96 -16.71 -14.35
CA ILE A 202 20.25 -16.32 -13.75
C ILE A 202 21.29 -17.44 -13.92
N GLN A 203 20.87 -18.71 -13.83
CA GLN A 203 21.75 -19.86 -13.98
C GLN A 203 22.20 -20.10 -15.43
N GLN A 204 21.59 -19.44 -16.42
CA GLN A 204 21.99 -19.57 -17.83
C GLN A 204 23.26 -18.78 -18.19
N PHE A 205 23.74 -17.89 -17.30
CA PHE A 205 24.94 -17.10 -17.55
C PHE A 205 26.21 -17.89 -17.23
N GLU A 206 27.15 -17.89 -18.18
CA GLU A 206 28.45 -18.53 -18.01
C GLU A 206 29.34 -17.71 -17.07
N GLY A 207 29.96 -18.41 -16.10
CA GLY A 207 30.91 -17.79 -15.16
C GLY A 207 30.27 -16.80 -14.18
N ILE A 208 28.96 -16.89 -13.94
CA ILE A 208 28.25 -16.03 -12.98
C ILE A 208 28.75 -16.26 -11.55
N GLN A 209 28.92 -15.19 -10.80
CA GLN A 209 29.43 -15.22 -9.42
C GLN A 209 28.46 -14.52 -8.47
N ILE A 210 28.31 -15.06 -7.26
CA ILE A 210 27.57 -14.37 -6.19
C ILE A 210 28.43 -13.21 -5.68
N GLU A 211 27.87 -12.01 -5.62
CA GLU A 211 28.57 -10.85 -5.08
C GLU A 211 28.54 -10.88 -3.55
N SER A 212 29.63 -11.35 -2.94
CA SER A 212 29.77 -11.45 -1.48
C SER A 212 30.02 -10.11 -0.78
N ASN A 213 30.47 -9.09 -1.52
CA ASN A 213 30.83 -7.77 -0.97
C ASN A 213 29.63 -6.81 -0.86
N SER A 214 28.48 -7.31 -0.44
CA SER A 214 27.34 -6.44 -0.15
C SER A 214 27.59 -5.67 1.15
N ASN A 215 27.79 -4.36 1.06
CA ASN A 215 27.96 -3.50 2.22
C ASN A 215 26.68 -3.56 3.10
N PRO A 216 26.74 -4.13 4.32
CA PRO A 216 25.54 -4.39 5.13
C PRO A 216 24.80 -3.12 5.54
N SER A 217 25.49 -1.97 5.49
CA SER A 217 24.93 -0.64 5.75
C SER A 217 23.83 -0.21 4.75
N ILE A 218 23.72 -0.87 3.59
CA ILE A 218 22.77 -0.53 2.52
C ILE A 218 21.48 -1.37 2.63
N GLN A 219 21.43 -2.37 3.52
CA GLN A 219 20.28 -3.27 3.62
C GLN A 219 19.06 -2.58 4.25
N PHE A 220 17.88 -2.77 3.65
CA PHE A 220 16.62 -2.26 4.15
C PHE A 220 15.47 -3.25 3.98
N LYS A 221 14.51 -3.18 4.89
CA LYS A 221 13.26 -3.94 4.80
C LYS A 221 12.16 -3.14 4.09
N LYS A 222 11.36 -3.83 3.27
CA LYS A 222 10.10 -3.32 2.71
C LYS A 222 8.96 -4.22 3.12
N LYS A 223 7.91 -3.59 3.65
CA LYS A 223 6.65 -4.25 3.97
C LYS A 223 5.87 -4.52 2.70
N HIS A 224 5.42 -5.76 2.53
CA HIS A 224 4.39 -6.11 1.57
C HIS A 224 3.05 -5.54 2.05
N HIS A 225 2.52 -4.60 1.28
CA HIS A 225 1.20 -4.00 1.51
C HIS A 225 0.22 -4.59 0.49
N ASP A 226 0.18 -5.91 0.45
CA ASP A 226 -0.75 -6.68 -0.34
C ASP A 226 -1.77 -7.26 0.63
N GLN A 227 -3.01 -6.82 0.51
CA GLN A 227 -4.13 -7.25 1.35
C GLN A 227 -5.24 -7.66 0.40
N ILE A 228 -5.63 -8.92 0.47
CA ILE A 228 -6.62 -9.49 -0.42
C ILE A 228 -7.97 -9.36 0.28
N ARG A 229 -8.81 -8.44 -0.20
CA ARG A 229 -10.23 -8.42 0.14
C ARG A 229 -10.97 -9.19 -0.94
N TRP A 230 -11.75 -10.18 -0.52
CA TRP A 230 -12.51 -11.01 -1.44
C TRP A 230 -13.99 -10.89 -1.11
N SER A 231 -14.76 -10.31 -2.03
CA SER A 231 -16.22 -10.36 -2.01
C SER A 231 -16.71 -10.54 -3.45
N ASP A 232 -17.03 -11.78 -3.81
CA ASP A 232 -17.62 -12.19 -5.09
C ASP A 232 -16.93 -11.66 -6.37
N ALA A 233 -15.61 -11.48 -6.32
CA ALA A 233 -14.80 -11.07 -7.46
C ALA A 233 -14.01 -12.24 -8.08
N LEU A 234 -13.83 -12.23 -9.40
CA LEU A 234 -13.01 -13.22 -10.12
C LEU A 234 -11.54 -13.12 -9.71
N LEU A 235 -11.01 -11.89 -9.69
CA LEU A 235 -9.64 -11.56 -9.29
C LEU A 235 -9.68 -10.57 -8.12
N PRO A 236 -8.89 -10.79 -7.06
CA PRO A 236 -8.82 -9.87 -5.93
C PRO A 236 -8.04 -8.61 -6.29
N PHE A 237 -8.34 -7.50 -5.59
CA PHE A 237 -7.46 -6.34 -5.62
C PHE A 237 -6.09 -6.72 -5.05
N ARG A 238 -5.05 -6.50 -5.86
CA ARG A 238 -3.66 -6.54 -5.43
C ARG A 238 -3.01 -5.20 -5.72
N ARG A 239 -2.11 -4.80 -4.82
CA ARG A 239 -1.38 -3.55 -5.02
C ARG A 239 -0.35 -3.73 -6.15
N SER A 240 -0.27 -2.78 -7.08
CA SER A 240 0.70 -2.77 -8.19
C SER A 240 2.11 -3.23 -7.77
N GLY A 241 2.58 -4.27 -8.45
CA GLY A 241 3.92 -4.81 -8.30
C GLY A 241 4.96 -3.84 -8.86
N LEU A 242 4.70 -3.19 -10.00
CA LEU A 242 5.56 -2.17 -10.59
C LEU A 242 5.79 -1.01 -9.62
N TRP A 243 4.76 -0.56 -8.89
CA TRP A 243 4.94 0.46 -7.86
C TRP A 243 5.85 -0.02 -6.72
N MET A 244 5.77 -1.30 -6.33
CA MET A 244 6.73 -1.87 -5.39
C MET A 244 8.15 -1.86 -5.96
N THR A 245 8.31 -2.29 -7.22
CA THR A 245 9.59 -2.31 -7.94
C THR A 245 10.20 -0.91 -8.02
N ILE A 246 9.44 0.13 -8.40
CA ILE A 246 9.91 1.52 -8.45
C ILE A 246 10.45 1.96 -7.08
N LYS A 247 9.69 1.67 -6.02
CA LYS A 247 10.10 2.01 -4.64
C LYS A 247 11.36 1.27 -4.19
N VAL A 248 11.58 0.04 -4.63
CA VAL A 248 12.77 -0.75 -4.31
C VAL A 248 13.96 -0.23 -5.09
N VAL A 249 13.85 -0.13 -6.41
CA VAL A 249 14.90 0.34 -7.34
C VAL A 249 15.40 1.72 -6.93
N PHE A 250 14.50 2.69 -6.71
CA PHE A 250 14.92 4.05 -6.37
C PHE A 250 15.63 4.10 -5.03
N ARG A 251 15.17 3.29 -4.07
CA ARG A 251 15.84 3.23 -2.78
C ARG A 251 17.23 2.63 -2.94
N ILE A 252 17.39 1.53 -3.67
CA ILE A 252 18.69 0.91 -3.96
C ILE A 252 19.64 1.94 -4.60
N ILE A 253 19.21 2.61 -5.68
CA ILE A 253 20.03 3.60 -6.39
C ILE A 253 20.47 4.72 -5.45
N LEU A 254 19.54 5.29 -4.69
CA LEU A 254 19.82 6.43 -3.81
C LEU A 254 20.68 6.02 -2.61
N THR A 255 20.42 4.89 -1.97
CA THR A 255 21.24 4.43 -0.84
C THR A 255 22.62 3.95 -1.27
N LYS A 256 22.76 3.38 -2.47
CA LYS A 256 24.08 3.00 -3.01
C LYS A 256 24.94 4.22 -3.35
N ARG A 257 24.31 5.35 -3.70
CA ARG A 257 25.01 6.57 -4.14
C ARG A 257 25.23 7.60 -3.03
N LEU A 258 24.33 7.64 -2.05
CA LEU A 258 24.28 8.68 -1.01
C LEU A 258 24.11 8.09 0.39
N GLU A 259 24.30 6.78 0.54
CA GLU A 259 24.26 6.08 1.83
C GLU A 259 23.00 6.40 2.66
N ARG A 260 23.18 6.86 3.91
CA ARG A 260 22.10 7.21 4.84
C ARG A 260 21.22 8.34 4.30
N ILE A 261 21.82 9.36 3.69
CA ILE A 261 21.11 10.50 3.09
C ILE A 261 20.21 10.02 1.94
N GLY A 262 20.66 9.00 1.20
CA GLY A 262 19.88 8.36 0.14
C GLY A 262 18.50 7.87 0.59
N THR A 263 18.36 7.42 1.84
CA THR A 263 17.06 7.03 2.39
C THR A 263 16.12 8.22 2.59
N ILE A 264 16.63 9.38 2.99
CA ILE A 264 15.85 10.61 3.15
C ILE A 264 15.41 11.13 1.78
N ILE A 265 16.36 11.27 0.85
CA ILE A 265 16.07 11.73 -0.51
C ILE A 265 15.06 10.80 -1.18
N TYR A 266 15.19 9.49 -1.00
CA TYR A 266 14.21 8.52 -1.48
C TYR A 266 12.80 8.79 -0.91
N LYS A 267 12.68 8.97 0.41
CA LYS A 267 11.38 9.22 1.04
C LYS A 267 10.77 10.52 0.56
N LEU A 268 11.58 11.56 0.39
CA LEU A 268 11.14 12.87 -0.07
C LEU A 268 10.74 12.84 -1.54
N LEU A 269 11.54 12.21 -2.40
CA LEU A 269 11.26 12.00 -3.83
C LEU A 269 9.93 11.28 -4.03
N ILE A 270 9.70 10.17 -3.32
CA ILE A 270 8.42 9.45 -3.38
C ILE A 270 7.26 10.34 -2.90
N THR A 271 7.48 11.14 -1.86
CA THR A 271 6.43 12.04 -1.33
C THR A 271 6.13 13.18 -2.30
N HIS A 272 7.15 13.73 -2.97
CA HIS A 272 6.98 14.74 -4.00
C HIS A 272 6.25 14.18 -5.22
N PHE A 273 6.62 12.99 -5.70
CA PHE A 273 5.91 12.31 -6.77
C PHE A 273 4.44 12.05 -6.43
N LEU A 274 4.15 11.57 -5.21
CA LEU A 274 2.76 11.37 -4.76
C LEU A 274 1.97 12.69 -4.76
N THR A 275 2.60 13.78 -4.34
CA THR A 275 1.99 15.13 -4.34
C THR A 275 1.74 15.62 -5.76
N TYR A 276 2.69 15.38 -6.67
CA TYR A 276 2.55 15.66 -8.09
C TYR A 276 1.36 14.91 -8.70
N CYS A 277 1.26 13.61 -8.46
CA CYS A 277 0.13 12.79 -8.90
C CYS A 277 -1.20 13.34 -8.40
N LEU A 278 -1.28 13.65 -7.09
CA LEU A 278 -2.49 14.18 -6.48
C LEU A 278 -2.90 15.54 -7.05
N SER A 279 -1.93 16.41 -7.35
CA SER A 279 -2.19 17.73 -7.96
C SER A 279 -2.79 17.63 -9.36
N LYS A 280 -2.49 16.56 -10.10
CA LYS A 280 -3.03 16.28 -11.44
C LYS A 280 -4.44 15.69 -11.40
N THR A 281 -4.87 15.14 -10.26
CA THR A 281 -6.16 14.43 -10.11
C THR A 281 -7.14 15.11 -9.18
N CYS A 282 -6.75 16.16 -8.46
CA CYS A 282 -7.56 16.71 -7.37
C CYS A 282 -8.97 17.17 -7.80
N SER A 283 -9.15 17.57 -9.06
CA SER A 283 -10.46 17.97 -9.61
C SER A 283 -11.37 16.80 -10.02
N LYS A 284 -10.85 15.57 -10.06
CA LYS A 284 -11.55 14.38 -10.59
C LYS A 284 -11.89 13.33 -9.53
N ILE A 285 -11.53 13.58 -8.27
CA ILE A 285 -11.66 12.61 -7.17
C ILE A 285 -12.55 13.14 -6.07
N SER A 286 -13.18 12.23 -5.33
CA SER A 286 -14.01 12.61 -4.19
C SER A 286 -13.19 13.30 -3.09
N THR A 287 -13.83 14.17 -2.33
CA THR A 287 -13.20 14.89 -1.23
C THR A 287 -12.62 13.93 -0.18
N ASP A 288 -13.29 12.81 0.09
CA ASP A 288 -12.81 11.81 1.06
C ASP A 288 -11.50 11.14 0.63
N VAL A 289 -11.42 10.73 -0.65
CA VAL A 289 -10.19 10.17 -1.23
C VAL A 289 -9.07 11.21 -1.20
N LEU A 290 -9.40 12.46 -1.54
CA LEU A 290 -8.45 13.57 -1.51
C LEU A 290 -7.87 13.78 -0.10
N VAL A 291 -8.73 13.91 0.91
CA VAL A 291 -8.34 14.10 2.32
C VAL A 291 -7.49 12.92 2.81
N HIS A 292 -7.85 11.69 2.44
CA HIS A 292 -7.07 10.50 2.77
C HIS A 292 -5.66 10.54 2.15
N CYS A 293 -5.54 10.90 0.88
CA CYS A 293 -4.27 11.05 0.19
C CYS A 293 -3.40 12.15 0.84
N ILE A 294 -3.96 13.33 1.10
CA ILE A 294 -3.26 14.43 1.79
C ILE A 294 -2.76 13.98 3.17
N ARG A 295 -3.61 13.31 3.96
CA ARG A 295 -3.22 12.79 5.28
C ARG A 295 -2.04 11.84 5.20
N LYS A 296 -1.94 11.02 4.14
CA LYS A 296 -0.78 10.14 3.91
C LYS A 296 0.48 10.92 3.54
N ILE A 297 0.37 11.99 2.76
CA ILE A 297 1.49 12.86 2.42
C ILE A 297 2.02 13.56 3.69
N VAL A 298 1.13 14.19 4.47
CA VAL A 298 1.49 14.87 5.72
C VAL A 298 2.16 13.90 6.72
N ARG A 299 1.59 12.70 6.91
CA ARG A 299 2.23 11.67 7.76
C ARG A 299 3.62 11.25 7.26
N ARG A 300 3.86 11.25 5.95
CA ARG A 300 5.18 10.96 5.38
C ARG A 300 6.16 12.09 5.64
N LEU A 301 5.74 13.35 5.45
CA LEU A 301 6.55 14.53 5.75
C LEU A 301 6.98 14.55 7.22
N ASN A 302 6.06 14.30 8.15
CA ASN A 302 6.39 14.25 9.58
C ASN A 302 7.43 13.16 9.88
N LYS A 303 7.34 11.99 9.23
CA LYS A 303 8.35 10.93 9.36
C LYS A 303 9.70 11.27 8.73
N ILE A 304 9.73 12.14 7.73
CA ILE A 304 10.97 12.65 7.13
C ILE A 304 11.60 13.66 8.08
N GLU A 305 10.79 14.51 8.72
CA GLU A 305 11.27 15.50 9.69
C GLU A 305 12.00 14.86 10.87
N THR A 306 11.42 13.81 11.44
CA THR A 306 12.04 13.05 12.54
C THR A 306 13.37 12.39 12.17
N LEU A 307 13.63 12.19 10.87
CA LEU A 307 14.90 11.63 10.38
C LEU A 307 15.92 12.72 10.08
N LEU A 308 15.47 13.87 9.58
CA LEU A 308 16.31 15.02 9.33
C LEU A 308 16.90 15.58 10.63
N SER A 309 16.15 15.56 11.73
CA SER A 309 16.64 15.95 13.06
C SER A 309 17.78 15.07 13.60
N SER A 310 18.10 13.95 12.94
CA SER A 310 19.13 12.99 13.35
C SER A 310 20.38 12.98 12.45
N ILE A 311 20.46 13.85 11.43
CA ILE A 311 21.58 13.89 10.48
C ILE A 311 22.19 15.30 10.47
N ASP A 312 23.52 15.37 10.54
CA ASP A 312 24.27 16.64 10.48
C ASP A 312 24.05 17.35 9.14
N ALA A 313 23.91 18.67 9.19
CA ALA A 313 23.62 19.51 8.04
C ALA A 313 24.74 19.44 6.99
N ASN A 314 24.41 19.03 5.77
CA ASN A 314 25.30 19.08 4.61
C ASN A 314 24.50 19.46 3.34
N ASP A 315 25.17 19.75 2.21
CA ASP A 315 24.64 20.31 0.94
C ASP A 315 23.31 19.71 0.42
N SER A 316 23.00 18.45 0.76
CA SER A 316 21.69 17.83 0.48
C SER A 316 20.50 18.51 1.16
N ASN A 317 20.76 19.39 2.13
CA ASN A 317 19.74 20.10 2.91
C ASN A 317 18.97 21.12 2.05
N GLN A 318 19.62 21.81 1.09
CA GLN A 318 18.95 22.81 0.25
C GLN A 318 17.85 22.19 -0.61
N TRP A 319 18.17 21.14 -1.38
CA TRP A 319 17.16 20.42 -2.17
C TRP A 319 16.05 19.84 -1.29
N VAL A 320 16.41 19.31 -0.11
CA VAL A 320 15.43 18.80 0.86
C VAL A 320 14.46 19.88 1.32
N GLN A 321 14.96 21.05 1.72
CA GLN A 321 14.10 22.15 2.17
C GLN A 321 13.24 22.71 1.04
N LEU A 322 13.82 22.93 -0.15
CA LEU A 322 13.07 23.40 -1.32
C LEU A 322 11.96 22.42 -1.70
N THR A 323 12.27 21.13 -1.77
CA THR A 323 11.27 20.10 -2.10
C THR A 323 10.17 20.02 -1.04
N LYS A 324 10.51 20.15 0.25
CA LYS A 324 9.50 20.24 1.33
C LYS A 324 8.59 21.45 1.15
N GLN A 325 9.15 22.62 0.88
CA GLN A 325 8.37 23.85 0.62
C GLN A 325 7.44 23.67 -0.57
N GLN A 326 7.93 23.12 -1.68
CA GLN A 326 7.10 22.83 -2.85
C GLN A 326 5.95 21.86 -2.55
N ILE A 327 6.23 20.78 -1.81
CA ILE A 327 5.18 19.85 -1.37
C ILE A 327 4.14 20.61 -0.54
N GLN A 328 4.56 21.42 0.43
CA GLN A 328 3.65 22.17 1.28
C GLN A 328 2.80 23.18 0.46
N MET A 329 3.42 23.91 -0.47
CA MET A 329 2.73 24.82 -1.37
C MET A 329 1.70 24.09 -2.23
N LYS A 330 2.04 22.92 -2.78
CA LYS A 330 1.10 22.08 -3.55
C LYS A 330 -0.04 21.57 -2.67
N ILE A 331 0.24 21.11 -1.45
CA ILE A 331 -0.80 20.69 -0.50
C ILE A 331 -1.76 21.85 -0.20
N ASN A 332 -1.25 23.05 0.06
CA ASN A 332 -2.08 24.21 0.36
C ASN A 332 -2.98 24.62 -0.81
N LYS A 333 -2.51 24.44 -2.05
CA LYS A 333 -3.31 24.68 -3.27
C LYS A 333 -4.40 23.61 -3.48
N ILE A 334 -4.14 22.39 -3.06
CA ILE A 334 -5.04 21.24 -3.24
C ILE A 334 -6.07 21.15 -2.10
N LEU A 335 -5.74 21.64 -0.91
CA LEU A 335 -6.60 21.55 0.26
C LEU A 335 -7.97 22.19 -0.04
N PRO A 336 -9.09 21.51 0.28
CA PRO A 336 -10.40 22.12 0.11
C PRO A 336 -10.50 23.44 0.89
N LYS A 337 -11.09 24.48 0.28
CA LYS A 337 -11.26 25.81 0.90
C LYS A 337 -12.02 25.72 2.22
N PRO A 338 -11.65 26.46 3.28
CA PRO A 338 -12.13 26.34 4.67
C PRO A 338 -13.65 26.21 4.87
N ASP A 339 -14.46 26.65 3.91
CA ASP A 339 -15.90 26.40 3.83
C ASP A 339 -16.28 24.91 3.94
N TRP A 340 -15.39 23.99 3.52
CA TRP A 340 -15.57 22.54 3.69
C TRP A 340 -15.52 22.08 5.17
N GLN A 341 -14.73 22.74 6.01
CA GLN A 341 -14.67 22.41 7.44
C GLN A 341 -15.96 22.85 8.11
N ASN A 342 -16.56 23.95 7.62
CA ASN A 342 -17.85 24.43 8.08
C ASN A 342 -18.98 23.49 7.63
N SER A 343 -18.95 22.96 6.40
CA SER A 343 -19.94 21.97 5.96
C SER A 343 -19.85 20.64 6.73
N ILE A 344 -18.64 20.19 7.11
CA ILE A 344 -18.45 19.01 7.98
C ILE A 344 -18.94 19.29 9.40
N LYS A 345 -18.70 20.49 9.96
CA LYS A 345 -19.24 20.89 11.28
C LYS A 345 -20.77 20.91 11.28
N ILE A 346 -21.38 21.48 10.24
CA ILE A 346 -22.84 21.52 10.07
C ILE A 346 -23.43 20.10 9.93
N ASN A 347 -22.76 19.20 9.21
CA ASN A 347 -23.18 17.79 9.12
C ASN A 347 -22.97 17.02 10.43
N LYS A 348 -21.94 17.33 11.22
CA LYS A 348 -21.76 16.74 12.56
C LYS A 348 -22.85 17.18 13.53
N GLU A 349 -23.27 18.43 13.48
CA GLU A 349 -24.36 18.94 14.33
C GLU A 349 -25.72 18.37 13.93
N LYS A 350 -25.95 18.09 12.64
CA LYS A 350 -27.16 17.38 12.17
C LYS A 350 -27.13 15.86 12.43
N ASN A 351 -25.98 15.19 12.29
CA ASN A 351 -25.89 13.72 12.37
C ASN A 351 -25.60 13.17 13.77
N ASN A 352 -25.27 14.03 14.75
CA ASN A 352 -25.08 13.60 16.15
C ASN A 352 -26.39 13.37 16.92
N LYS A 353 -27.55 13.43 16.26
CA LYS A 353 -28.85 13.02 16.80
C LYS A 353 -29.42 11.86 15.99
N LEU A 354 -28.75 10.71 16.05
CA LEU A 354 -29.36 9.45 15.60
C LEU A 354 -30.31 8.97 16.71
N LEU A 355 -31.60 9.21 16.52
CA LEU A 355 -32.65 8.57 17.32
C LEU A 355 -32.61 7.06 17.07
N ILE A 356 -32.64 6.27 18.16
CA ILE A 356 -32.64 4.80 18.11
C ILE A 356 -33.69 4.26 17.14
N ASN A 357 -34.82 4.95 17.00
CA ASN A 357 -35.94 4.60 16.13
C ASN A 357 -35.64 4.67 14.62
N ASN A 358 -34.51 5.27 14.21
CA ASN A 358 -34.11 5.38 12.80
C ASN A 358 -33.16 4.26 12.34
N LEU A 359 -32.77 3.35 13.24
CA LEU A 359 -31.97 2.18 12.89
C LEU A 359 -32.87 1.11 12.26
N LYS A 360 -32.87 1.03 10.93
CA LYS A 360 -33.55 -0.06 10.20
C LYS A 360 -32.68 -1.31 10.21
N PHE A 361 -32.99 -2.24 11.10
CA PHE A 361 -32.38 -3.58 11.12
C PHE A 361 -33.06 -4.50 10.10
N ASN A 362 -32.90 -4.21 8.81
CA ASN A 362 -33.40 -5.06 7.75
C ASN A 362 -32.24 -5.82 7.10
N GLY A 363 -31.95 -7.02 7.61
CA GLY A 363 -31.01 -7.94 6.98
C GLY A 363 -30.58 -9.03 7.94
N PHE A 364 -30.74 -10.29 7.53
CA PHE A 364 -30.29 -11.49 8.24
C PHE A 364 -28.75 -11.64 8.30
N GLU A 365 -27.98 -10.58 8.04
CA GLU A 365 -26.51 -10.56 8.03
C GLU A 365 -25.91 -9.70 9.14
N ILE A 366 -26.46 -9.81 10.35
CA ILE A 366 -25.85 -9.18 11.52
C ILE A 366 -24.98 -10.23 12.21
N TYR A 367 -23.67 -10.08 12.03
CA TYR A 367 -22.60 -10.79 12.72
C TYR A 367 -22.90 -10.87 14.23
N LYS A 368 -23.38 -12.02 14.70
CA LYS A 368 -23.64 -12.28 16.11
C LYS A 368 -22.30 -12.43 16.84
N HIS A 369 -21.87 -11.41 17.58
CA HIS A 369 -20.97 -11.69 18.70
C HIS A 369 -21.82 -12.39 19.77
N SER A 370 -21.46 -13.61 20.12
CA SER A 370 -22.09 -14.29 21.24
C SER A 370 -21.61 -13.63 22.54
N CYS A 371 -22.34 -12.62 23.03
CA CYS A 371 -22.08 -12.00 24.34
C CYS A 371 -22.37 -13.01 25.46
N HIS A 372 -21.39 -13.86 25.75
CA HIS A 372 -21.54 -14.98 26.67
C HIS A 372 -21.78 -14.50 28.10
N THR A 373 -21.16 -13.38 28.49
CA THR A 373 -21.30 -12.80 29.83
C THR A 373 -22.69 -12.24 30.07
N LEU A 374 -23.24 -11.52 29.08
CA LEU A 374 -24.62 -11.00 29.13
C LEU A 374 -25.64 -12.14 29.12
N ASN A 375 -25.44 -13.15 28.26
CA ASN A 375 -26.31 -14.32 28.20
C ASN A 375 -26.29 -15.13 29.50
N ALA A 376 -25.13 -15.24 30.17
CA ALA A 376 -25.01 -15.88 31.48
C ALA A 376 -25.74 -15.08 32.56
N TYR A 377 -25.60 -13.74 32.57
CA TYR A 377 -26.33 -12.86 33.48
C TYR A 377 -27.85 -12.95 33.31
N LEU A 378 -28.34 -12.87 32.07
CA LEU A 378 -29.78 -12.98 31.77
C LEU A 378 -30.34 -14.35 32.13
N LYS A 379 -29.57 -15.43 31.90
CA LYS A 379 -29.96 -16.77 32.36
C LYS A 379 -29.98 -16.88 33.89
N ASN A 380 -29.04 -16.25 34.59
CA ASN A 380 -29.02 -16.23 36.05
C ASN A 380 -30.16 -15.39 36.66
N GLN A 381 -30.59 -14.30 36.01
CA GLN A 381 -31.79 -13.57 36.43
C GLN A 381 -33.08 -14.35 36.19
N ASN A 382 -33.21 -15.04 35.05
CA ASN A 382 -34.39 -15.84 34.74
C ASN A 382 -34.49 -17.10 35.63
N LEU A 383 -33.36 -17.65 36.10
CA LEU A 383 -33.35 -18.71 37.12
C LEU A 383 -33.76 -18.21 38.52
N SER A 384 -33.71 -16.89 38.76
CA SER A 384 -34.07 -16.27 40.04
C SER A 384 -35.54 -15.81 40.10
N GLN A 385 -36.33 -16.00 39.04
CA GLN A 385 -37.73 -15.54 38.95
C GLN A 385 -38.76 -16.67 38.71
N THR A 386 -38.40 -17.92 38.98
CA THR A 386 -39.39 -19.01 39.06
C THR A 386 -39.50 -19.48 40.50
N PHE A 387 -40.34 -18.83 41.30
CA PHE A 387 -41.37 -19.46 42.15
C PHE A 387 -42.16 -18.38 42.92
N ASP A 388 -43.49 -18.49 42.79
CA ASP A 388 -44.59 -17.90 43.58
C ASP A 388 -44.83 -16.38 43.52
N PHE A 389 -45.86 -15.97 42.75
CA PHE A 389 -47.17 -15.60 43.32
C PHE A 389 -48.15 -15.17 42.20
N PHE A 390 -48.93 -16.12 41.71
CA PHE A 390 -50.28 -15.82 41.20
C PHE A 390 -51.16 -15.52 42.42
N SER A 391 -51.33 -14.24 42.77
CA SER A 391 -52.55 -13.66 43.36
C SER A 391 -52.21 -12.33 44.04
N GLY A 392 -52.78 -11.24 43.54
CA GLY A 392 -52.72 -9.95 44.24
C GLY A 392 -52.55 -8.79 43.29
N SER A 393 -53.67 -8.26 42.78
CA SER A 393 -53.69 -6.92 42.23
C SER A 393 -53.41 -5.93 43.37
N GLN A 394 -52.19 -5.41 43.50
CA GLN A 394 -51.97 -4.12 44.15
C GLN A 394 -50.75 -3.43 43.54
N ASN A 395 -50.99 -2.16 43.22
CA ASN A 395 -50.06 -1.13 42.79
C ASN A 395 -48.64 -1.32 43.34
N TYR A 396 -47.70 -1.64 42.47
CA TYR A 396 -46.33 -1.17 42.64
C TYR A 396 -46.14 0.02 41.72
N ASP A 397 -45.85 1.14 42.37
CA ASP A 397 -45.65 2.44 41.78
C ASP A 397 -44.86 2.36 40.49
N LYS A 398 -45.34 3.14 39.51
CA LYS A 398 -44.51 3.66 38.43
C LYS A 398 -43.23 4.19 39.06
N PHE A 399 -42.16 3.40 39.06
CA PHE A 399 -40.83 3.95 38.95
C PHE A 399 -40.79 4.60 37.58
N SER A 400 -41.24 5.85 37.54
CA SER A 400 -40.84 6.82 36.55
C SER A 400 -39.33 6.97 36.67
N TYR A 401 -38.58 6.03 36.09
CA TYR A 401 -37.32 6.39 35.49
C TYR A 401 -37.69 7.37 34.38
N VAL A 402 -37.65 8.65 34.74
CA VAL A 402 -37.38 9.70 33.77
C VAL A 402 -36.01 9.34 33.21
N ASN A 403 -35.98 8.51 32.18
CA ASN A 403 -34.80 8.32 31.35
C ASN A 403 -34.58 9.64 30.62
N GLN A 404 -33.93 10.58 31.31
CA GLN A 404 -33.12 11.55 30.62
C GLN A 404 -32.05 10.75 29.90
N ASP A 405 -32.19 10.73 28.58
CA ASP A 405 -31.26 10.25 27.57
C ASP A 405 -31.54 8.85 26.99
N ASP A 406 -32.48 8.79 26.04
CA ASP A 406 -32.56 7.77 24.96
C ASP A 406 -31.36 7.87 23.97
N TYR A 407 -30.19 8.29 24.46
CA TYR A 407 -29.00 8.50 23.65
C TYR A 407 -27.96 7.43 23.97
N ILE A 408 -27.39 6.83 22.93
CA ILE A 408 -26.18 5.99 23.03
C ILE A 408 -25.05 6.86 23.64
N PRO A 409 -24.18 6.32 24.51
CA PRO A 409 -23.06 7.09 25.08
C PRO A 409 -22.24 7.78 23.99
N SER A 410 -21.71 8.96 24.32
CA SER A 410 -21.01 9.78 23.32
C SER A 410 -19.89 8.97 22.64
N MET A 411 -19.78 9.07 21.32
CA MET A 411 -18.80 8.34 20.49
C MET A 411 -17.35 8.40 20.98
N LYS A 412 -17.01 9.38 21.83
CA LYS A 412 -15.69 9.50 22.47
C LYS A 412 -15.34 8.31 23.36
N GLU A 413 -16.33 7.63 23.94
CA GLU A 413 -16.10 6.47 24.81
C GLU A 413 -15.74 5.22 24.00
N PHE A 414 -16.32 5.05 22.81
CA PHE A 414 -16.05 3.92 21.92
C PHE A 414 -14.76 4.07 21.09
N THR A 415 -14.28 5.30 20.89
CA THR A 415 -13.10 5.57 20.03
C THR A 415 -11.82 5.85 20.80
N GLY A 416 -11.86 6.00 22.12
CA GLY A 416 -10.78 6.64 22.89
C GLY A 416 -10.46 8.04 22.33
N LYS A 417 -9.28 8.61 22.66
CA LYS A 417 -8.79 9.94 22.20
C LYS A 417 -8.71 10.11 20.66
N PHE A 418 -9.23 9.19 19.87
CA PHE A 418 -9.22 9.25 18.41
C PHE A 418 -10.54 9.80 17.89
N ASN A 419 -10.54 11.07 17.47
CA ASN A 419 -11.66 11.75 16.80
C ASN A 419 -11.91 11.20 15.38
N TYR A 420 -12.40 9.97 15.23
CA TYR A 420 -12.91 9.44 13.96
C TYR A 420 -14.41 9.14 14.07
N THR A 421 -15.17 9.53 13.06
CA THR A 421 -16.51 8.99 12.78
C THR A 421 -16.33 7.58 12.22
N ILE A 422 -16.33 6.60 13.12
CA ILE A 422 -16.39 5.19 12.75
C ILE A 422 -17.88 4.83 12.71
N GLU A 423 -18.38 4.28 11.61
CA GLU A 423 -19.69 3.62 11.60
C GLU A 423 -19.71 2.60 12.75
N ILE A 424 -20.71 2.70 13.61
CA ILE A 424 -20.86 1.83 14.77
C ILE A 424 -21.15 0.42 14.25
N ALA A 425 -20.13 -0.43 14.15
CA ALA A 425 -20.34 -1.86 14.00
C ALA A 425 -21.01 -2.36 15.30
N LEU A 426 -22.18 -3.00 15.20
CA LEU A 426 -22.94 -3.53 16.35
C LEU A 426 -22.04 -4.37 17.28
N THR A 427 -21.11 -5.09 16.68
CA THR A 427 -20.09 -5.92 17.34
C THR A 427 -19.24 -5.13 18.34
N ARG A 428 -18.98 -3.84 18.11
CA ARG A 428 -18.22 -2.99 19.04
C ARG A 428 -19.05 -2.55 20.24
N VAL A 429 -20.37 -2.37 20.03
CA VAL A 429 -21.31 -2.11 21.13
C VAL A 429 -21.45 -3.38 21.97
N GLU A 430 -21.58 -4.54 21.34
CA GLU A 430 -21.62 -5.85 21.99
C GLU A 430 -20.36 -6.09 22.85
N ILE A 431 -19.16 -5.86 22.29
CA ILE A 431 -17.89 -5.97 23.04
C ILE A 431 -17.82 -4.96 24.20
N TRP A 432 -18.28 -3.72 23.99
CA TRP A 432 -18.29 -2.70 25.05
C TRP A 432 -19.23 -3.10 26.18
N VAL A 433 -20.46 -3.53 25.87
CA VAL A 433 -21.39 -4.05 26.89
C VAL A 433 -20.71 -5.18 27.66
N GLU A 434 -20.09 -6.15 26.99
CA GLU A 434 -19.42 -7.27 27.66
C GLU A 434 -18.27 -6.84 28.57
N LEU A 435 -17.47 -5.84 28.18
CA LEU A 435 -16.36 -5.32 28.98
C LEU A 435 -16.81 -4.58 30.24
N TYR A 436 -17.94 -3.87 30.17
CA TYR A 436 -18.39 -2.98 31.25
C TYR A 436 -19.57 -3.55 32.07
N LEU A 437 -20.20 -4.63 31.60
CA LEU A 437 -21.37 -5.25 32.26
C LEU A 437 -21.13 -5.57 33.73
N ASN A 438 -20.00 -6.21 34.06
CA ASN A 438 -19.66 -6.55 35.44
C ASN A 438 -19.48 -5.31 36.32
N GLN A 439 -18.99 -4.20 35.77
CA GLN A 439 -18.86 -2.95 36.51
C GLN A 439 -20.22 -2.30 36.76
N TRP A 440 -21.16 -2.42 35.81
CA TRP A 440 -22.52 -1.91 35.98
C TRP A 440 -23.32 -2.73 36.98
N ILE A 441 -23.19 -4.05 36.94
CA ILE A 441 -23.85 -4.96 37.90
C ILE A 441 -23.29 -4.76 39.31
N ASN A 442 -21.98 -4.55 39.45
CA ASN A 442 -21.31 -4.47 40.76
C ASN A 442 -21.23 -3.06 41.35
N ARG A 443 -21.91 -2.06 40.76
CA ARG A 443 -22.00 -0.74 41.40
C ARG A 443 -22.94 -0.84 42.61
N PRO A 444 -22.50 -0.51 43.83
CA PRO A 444 -23.42 -0.31 44.93
C PRO A 444 -24.33 0.87 44.57
N THR A 445 -25.64 0.65 44.64
CA THR A 445 -26.62 1.74 44.59
C THR A 445 -26.29 2.69 45.72
N MET A 446 -25.67 3.83 45.43
CA MET A 446 -25.57 4.91 46.40
C MET A 446 -26.99 5.38 46.69
N SER A 447 -27.50 4.99 47.85
CA SER A 447 -28.66 5.60 48.46
C SER A 447 -28.34 7.07 48.67
N HIS A 448 -29.01 7.94 47.92
CA HIS A 448 -29.06 9.36 48.22
C HIS A 448 -29.73 9.55 49.58
N SER A 449 -28.95 9.95 50.58
CA SER A 449 -29.42 10.66 51.78
C SER A 449 -28.96 12.10 51.69
#